data_AF-A0A0S8CFK8-F1
#
_entry.id   AF-A0A0S8CFK8-F1
#
_cell.length_a   1.000
_cell.length_b   1.000
_cell.length_c   1.000
_cell.angle_alpha   90.00
_cell.angle_beta   90.00
_cell.angle_gamma   90.00
#
_symmetry.space_group_name_H-M   'P 1'
#
loop_
_entity.id
_entity.type
_entity.pdbx_description
1 polymer ?
#
loop_
_entity_poly.entity_id
_entity_poly.type
_entity_poly.pdbx_seq_one_letter_code
_entity_poly.pdbx_strand_id
1 'polypeptide(L)' 'MKRDLLTIRDLSQEEIFTLIDRGLEIKKQGRKGAKPLSGYTIGLVFDKASTRTRVSFETAMFRSGG' A
#
# COMPACT_ATOMS: atom_id res chain seq x y z
N MET A 1 15.54 -5.34 5.48
CA MET A 1 16.17 -4.12 4.95
C MET A 1 15.07 -3.14 4.59
N LYS A 2 15.21 -1.86 4.91
CA LYS A 2 14.25 -0.81 4.53
C LYS A 2 14.33 -0.58 3.01
N ARG A 3 13.18 -0.36 2.35
CA ARG A 3 13.10 0.06 0.94
C ARG A 3 12.08 1.19 0.82
N ASP A 4 12.44 2.22 0.07
CA ASP A 4 11.60 3.39 -0.20
C ASP A 4 11.08 3.34 -1.65
N LEU A 5 9.88 3.89 -1.90
CA LEU A 5 9.30 4.06 -3.24
C LEU A 5 9.12 5.55 -3.51
N LEU A 6 10.15 6.18 -4.10
CA LEU A 6 10.16 7.61 -4.40
C LEU A 6 9.83 7.88 -5.87
N THR A 7 10.29 6.99 -6.77
CA THR A 7 9.94 7.02 -8.18
C THR A 7 9.78 5.61 -8.74
N ILE A 8 8.96 5.45 -9.79
CA ILE A 8 8.80 4.16 -10.48
C ILE A 8 10.12 3.67 -11.11
N ARG A 9 11.06 4.58 -11.35
CA ARG A 9 12.40 4.26 -11.90
C ARG A 9 13.28 3.49 -10.92
N ASP A 10 12.92 3.47 -9.63
CA ASP A 10 13.61 2.69 -8.60
C ASP A 10 13.21 1.19 -8.64
N LEU A 11 12.29 0.82 -9.53
CA LEU A 11 11.78 -0.53 -9.70
C LEU A 11 12.22 -1.09 -11.04
N SER A 12 12.67 -2.34 -11.02
CA SER A 12 12.80 -3.16 -12.22
C SER A 12 11.44 -3.53 -12.80
N GLN A 13 11.43 -4.00 -14.04
CA GLN A 13 10.21 -4.45 -14.71
C GLN A 13 9.54 -5.59 -13.94
N GLU A 14 10.32 -6.54 -13.44
CA GLU A 14 9.86 -7.70 -12.68
C GLU A 14 9.20 -7.29 -11.37
N GLU A 15 9.77 -6.28 -10.69
CA GLU A 15 9.21 -5.75 -9.43
C GLU A 15 7.88 -5.03 -9.66
N ILE A 16 7.75 -4.29 -10.76
CA ILE A 16 6.48 -3.66 -11.15
C ILE A 16 5.41 -4.73 -11.34
N PHE A 17 5.69 -5.78 -12.11
CA PHE A 17 4.73 -6.87 -12.30
C PHE A 17 4.39 -7.58 -10.99
N THR A 18 5.39 -7.82 -10.13
CA THR A 18 5.19 -8.41 -8.80
C THR A 18 4.24 -7.56 -7.94
N LEU A 19 4.38 -6.23 -7.95
CA LEU A 19 3.49 -5.32 -7.21
C LEU A 19 2.05 -5.37 -7.73
N ILE A 20 1.88 -5.44 -9.06
CA ILE A 20 0.56 -5.54 -9.70
C ILE A 20 -0.11 -6.86 -9.30
N ASP A 21 0.59 -7.98 -9.42
CA ASP A 21 0.06 -9.30 -9.07
C ASP A 21 -0.31 -9.37 -7.59
N ARG A 22 0.51 -8.79 -6.72
CA ARG A 22 0.21 -8.70 -5.29
C ARG A 22 -1.04 -7.87 -5.01
N GLY A 23 -1.23 -6.76 -5.73
CA GLY A 23 -2.45 -5.94 -5.64
C GLY A 23 -3.70 -6.72 -6.05
N LEU A 24 -3.61 -7.51 -7.12
CA LEU A 24 -4.70 -8.38 -7.59
C LEU A 24 -5.02 -9.48 -6.59
N GLU A 25 -4.01 -10.09 -5.98
CA GLU A 25 -4.18 -11.10 -4.94
C GLU A 25 -4.93 -10.53 -3.73
N ILE A 26 -4.49 -9.38 -3.20
CA ILE A 26 -5.13 -8.70 -2.07
C ILE A 26 -6.59 -8.33 -2.42
N LYS A 27 -6.83 -7.85 -3.64
CA LYS A 27 -8.18 -7.55 -4.12
C LYS A 27 -9.07 -8.80 -4.13
N LYS A 28 -8.55 -9.94 -4.58
CA LYS A 28 -9.27 -11.23 -4.62
C LYS A 28 -9.61 -11.74 -3.21
N GLN A 29 -8.71 -11.55 -2.24
CA GLN A 29 -8.95 -11.92 -0.83
C GLN A 29 -10.03 -11.06 -0.14
N GLY A 30 -10.23 -9.82 -0.62
CA GLY A 30 -11.33 -8.97 -0.18
C GLY A 30 -11.19 -8.55 1.30
N ARG A 31 -12.25 -8.74 2.09
CA ARG A 31 -12.29 -8.37 3.53
C ARG A 31 -11.77 -9.48 4.46
N LYS A 32 -11.53 -10.69 3.93
CA LYS A 32 -11.02 -11.84 4.67
C LYS A 32 -9.50 -12.01 4.52
N GLY A 33 -8.84 -11.06 3.86
CA GLY A 33 -7.39 -11.05 3.69
C GLY A 33 -6.65 -10.95 5.02
N ALA A 34 -5.38 -11.32 4.99
CA ALA A 34 -4.50 -11.22 6.15
C ALA A 34 -4.36 -9.77 6.65
N LYS A 35 -4.01 -9.61 7.93
CA LYS A 35 -3.76 -8.31 8.58
C LYS A 35 -2.27 -8.14 8.94
N PRO A 36 -1.38 -8.03 7.94
CA PRO A 36 0.06 -8.04 8.17
C PRO A 36 0.59 -6.78 8.87
N LEU A 37 -0.19 -5.70 8.92
CA LEU A 37 0.20 -4.42 9.50
C LEU A 37 -0.38 -4.22 10.91
N SER A 38 -0.85 -5.29 11.57
CA SER A 38 -1.34 -5.22 12.93
C SER A 38 -0.31 -4.64 13.90
N GLY A 39 -0.67 -3.57 14.59
CA GLY A 39 0.20 -2.88 15.55
C GLY A 39 1.15 -1.85 14.93
N TYR A 40 1.11 -1.65 13.61
CA TYR A 40 1.84 -0.59 12.93
C TYR A 40 0.97 0.65 12.74
N THR A 41 1.60 1.81 12.60
CA THR A 41 0.92 3.09 12.30
C THR A 41 1.61 3.75 11.11
N ILE A 42 0.82 4.30 10.18
CA ILE A 42 1.34 5.10 9.07
C ILE A 42 1.24 6.60 9.39
N GLY A 43 2.28 7.36 9.05
CA GLY A 43 2.22 8.82 9.00
C GLY A 43 1.90 9.28 7.58
N LEU A 44 0.85 10.08 7.41
CA LEU A 44 0.48 10.68 6.12
C LEU A 44 0.66 12.19 6.17
N VAL A 45 1.64 12.70 5.41
CA VAL A 45 1.95 14.13 5.31
C VAL A 45 1.61 14.61 3.90
N PHE A 46 0.75 15.63 3.81
CA PHE A 46 0.29 16.21 2.55
C PHE A 46 0.48 17.72 2.55
N ASP A 47 1.25 18.22 1.58
CA ASP A 47 1.41 19.67 1.34
C ASP A 47 0.18 20.27 0.64
N LYS A 48 -0.49 19.48 -0.21
CA LYS A 48 -1.72 19.86 -0.92
C LYS A 48 -2.83 18.86 -0.64
N ALA A 49 -4.07 19.34 -0.62
CA ALA A 49 -5.24 18.48 -0.42
C ALA A 49 -5.32 17.40 -1.52
N SER A 50 -5.39 16.13 -1.10
CA SER A 50 -5.62 14.99 -1.99
C SER A 50 -6.52 13.94 -1.34
N THR A 51 -7.83 14.07 -1.59
CA THR A 51 -8.85 13.17 -1.00
C THR A 51 -8.66 11.72 -1.44
N ARG A 52 -8.41 11.48 -2.74
CA ARG A 52 -8.26 10.12 -3.26
C ARG A 52 -7.07 9.41 -2.64
N THR A 53 -5.91 10.07 -2.61
CA THR A 53 -4.69 9.48 -2.04
C THR A 53 -4.86 9.21 -0.56
N ARG A 54 -5.33 10.18 0.21
CA ARG A 54 -5.54 10.04 1.65
C ARG A 54 -6.46 8.86 1.97
N VAL A 55 -7.66 8.83 1.38
CA VAL A 55 -8.65 7.78 1.63
C VAL A 55 -8.12 6.40 1.21
N SER A 56 -7.38 6.31 0.10
CA SER A 56 -6.77 5.04 -0.31
C SER A 56 -5.75 4.51 0.70
N PHE A 57 -4.84 5.35 1.20
CA PHE A 57 -3.86 4.93 2.20
C PHE A 57 -4.51 4.58 3.54
N GLU A 58 -5.42 5.41 4.05
CA GLU A 58 -6.16 5.15 5.30
C GLU A 58 -6.96 3.83 5.20
N THR A 59 -7.65 3.59 4.09
CA THR A 59 -8.41 2.36 3.88
C THR A 59 -7.50 1.13 3.78
N ALA A 60 -6.38 1.24 3.08
CA ALA A 60 -5.43 0.13 2.92
C ALA A 60 -4.82 -0.28 4.26
N MET A 61 -4.41 0.71 5.06
CA MET A 61 -3.90 0.52 6.42
C MET A 61 -4.97 -0.15 7.29
N PHE A 62 -6.14 0.46 7.43
CA PHE A 62 -7.23 -0.06 8.28
C PHE A 62 -7.58 -1.52 7.95
N ARG A 63 -7.66 -1.86 6.66
CA ARG A 63 -7.97 -3.24 6.23
C ARG A 63 -6.83 -4.22 6.51
N SER A 64 -5.60 -3.75 6.57
CA SER A 64 -4.39 -4.54 6.86
C SER A 64 -4.08 -4.64 8.36
N GLY A 65 -4.90 -4.03 9.22
CA GLY A 65 -4.83 -4.15 10.68
C GLY A 65 -4.05 -3.08 11.42
N GLY A 66 -3.55 -2.05 10.74
CA GLY A 66 -2.82 -0.92 11.35
C GLY A 66 -3.23 0.40 10.75
#